data_AF-A0A4Q6BLV5-F1
#
_entry.id   AF-A0A4Q6BLV5-F1
#
_cell.length_a   1.000
_cell.length_b   1.000
_cell.length_c   1.000
_cell.angle_alpha   90.00
_cell.angle_beta   90.00
_cell.angle_gamma   90.00
#
_symmetry.space_group_name_H-M   'P 1'
#
loop_
_entity.id
_entity.type
_entity.pdbx_description
1 polymer ?
#
loop_
_entity_poly.entity_id
_entity_poly.type
_entity_poly.pdbx_seq_one_letter_code
_entity_poly.pdbx_strand_id
1 'polypeptide(L)' 'MIQATRKNNLTIQVQSRNHAHVLLSDVGEAQGGHDLGMTPHELLEAALGACTSMTVQMYATRKGWP' A
#
# COMPACT_ATOMS: atom_id res chain seq x y z
N MET A 1 -6.84 14.35 2.08
CA MET A 1 -7.11 13.00 1.52
C MET A 1 -5.79 12.34 1.18
N ILE A 2 -5.75 11.02 0.91
CA ILE A 2 -4.58 10.40 0.28
C ILE A 2 -4.44 11.02 -1.12
N GLN A 3 -3.20 11.31 -1.54
CA GLN A 3 -2.91 11.87 -2.86
C GLN A 3 -2.14 10.86 -3.69
N ALA A 4 -2.60 10.60 -4.93
CA ALA A 4 -1.89 9.77 -5.89
C ALA A 4 -1.41 10.67 -7.03
N THR A 5 -0.10 10.73 -7.23
CA THR A 5 0.55 11.61 -8.23
C THR A 5 1.41 10.77 -9.15
N ARG A 6 1.18 10.88 -10.46
CA ARG A 6 2.04 10.26 -11.46
C ARG A 6 3.43 10.90 -11.44
N LYS A 7 4.48 10.08 -11.31
CA LYS A 7 5.88 10.54 -11.32
C LYS A 7 6.47 10.47 -12.72
N ASN A 8 6.49 9.27 -13.30
CA ASN A 8 7.00 9.05 -14.64
C ASN A 8 6.37 7.77 -15.19
N ASN A 9 6.09 7.73 -16.50
CA ASN A 9 5.56 6.54 -17.15
C ASN A 9 4.33 5.93 -16.41
N LEU A 10 4.40 4.67 -15.95
CA LEU A 10 3.38 3.98 -15.14
C LEU A 10 3.67 4.01 -13.62
N THR A 11 4.70 4.73 -13.19
CA THR A 11 5.04 4.89 -11.78
C THR A 11 4.16 5.96 -11.11
N ILE A 12 3.43 5.55 -10.07
CA ILE A 12 2.55 6.38 -9.25
C ILE A 12 3.13 6.53 -7.85
N GLN A 13 3.20 7.75 -7.35
CA GLN A 13 3.52 8.02 -5.96
C GLN A 13 2.22 8.23 -5.16
N VAL A 14 2.04 7.45 -4.10
CA VAL A 14 0.92 7.58 -3.16
C VAL A 14 1.41 8.23 -1.88
N GLN A 15 0.81 9.35 -1.50
CA GLN A 15 1.19 10.10 -0.30
C GLN A 15 0.06 10.08 0.74
N SER A 16 0.45 9.84 1.99
CA SER A 16 -0.47 9.86 3.13
C SER A 16 -1.11 11.23 3.32
N ARG A 17 -2.25 11.27 4.01
CA ARG A 17 -3.02 12.50 4.26
C ARG A 17 -2.20 13.61 4.94
N ASN A 18 -1.23 13.25 5.78
CA ASN A 18 -0.37 14.17 6.51
C ASN A 18 1.01 14.36 5.86
N HIS A 19 1.21 13.86 4.64
CA HIS A 19 2.48 13.87 3.90
C HIS A 19 3.67 13.17 4.59
N ALA A 20 3.46 12.52 5.74
CA ALA A 20 4.53 11.86 6.49
C ALA A 20 5.02 10.56 5.86
N HIS A 21 4.20 9.91 5.02
CA HIS A 21 4.55 8.65 4.39
C HIS A 21 4.30 8.70 2.88
N VAL A 22 5.19 8.04 2.15
CA VAL A 22 5.16 7.94 0.70
C VAL A 22 5.33 6.47 0.33
N LEU A 23 4.46 5.99 -0.54
CA LEU A 23 4.53 4.69 -1.20
C LEU A 23 4.70 4.90 -2.70
N LEU A 24 5.39 3.97 -3.34
CA LEU A 24 5.47 3.90 -4.79
C LEU A 24 4.66 2.72 -5.28
N SER A 25 3.89 2.96 -6.35
CA SER A 25 3.25 1.91 -7.12
C SER A 25 3.81 1.91 -8.52
N ASP A 26 4.25 0.75 -9.00
CA ASP A 26 4.75 0.58 -10.36
C ASP A 26 4.43 -0.82 -10.85
N VAL A 27 4.46 -1.01 -12.16
CA VAL A 27 4.36 -2.33 -12.78
C VAL A 27 5.72 -2.74 -13.32
N GLY A 28 5.90 -4.04 -13.56
CA GLY A 28 7.15 -4.55 -14.15
C GLY A 28 7.36 -4.07 -15.59
N GLU A 29 8.60 -4.20 -16.07
CA GLU A 29 8.99 -3.77 -17.42
C GLU A 29 8.13 -4.40 -18.53
N ALA A 30 7.71 -5.66 -18.37
CA ALA A 30 6.86 -6.36 -19.33
C ALA A 30 5.49 -5.70 -19.54
N GLN A 31 5.04 -4.89 -18.58
CA GLN A 31 3.78 -4.13 -18.62
C GLN A 31 4.03 -2.64 -18.93
N GLY A 32 5.28 -2.27 -19.23
CA GLY A 32 5.67 -0.90 -19.53
C GLY A 32 5.94 -0.04 -18.31
N GLY A 33 6.24 -0.60 -17.14
CA GLY A 33 6.69 0.13 -15.95
C GLY A 33 8.19 -0.05 -15.70
N HIS A 34 8.65 0.29 -14.49
CA HIS A 34 10.07 0.23 -14.10
C HIS A 34 10.35 -0.63 -12.87
N ASP A 35 9.36 -1.40 -12.39
CA ASP A 35 9.50 -2.29 -11.23
C ASP A 35 10.02 -1.57 -9.96
N LEU A 36 9.64 -0.30 -9.77
CA LEU A 36 10.13 0.55 -8.68
C LEU A 36 9.34 0.41 -7.36
N GLY A 37 8.30 -0.40 -7.34
CA GLY A 37 7.41 -0.56 -6.20
C GLY A 37 6.34 -1.61 -6.45
N MET A 38 5.46 -1.78 -5.46
CA MET A 38 4.36 -2.74 -5.55
C MET A 38 3.38 -2.33 -6.65
N THR A 39 2.88 -3.30 -7.40
CA THR A 39 1.79 -3.05 -8.33
C THR A 39 0.55 -2.50 -7.61
N PRO A 40 -0.36 -1.80 -8.30
CA PRO A 40 -1.60 -1.34 -7.68
C PRO A 40 -2.41 -2.47 -7.05
N HIS A 41 -2.33 -3.67 -7.62
CA HIS A 41 -2.99 -4.86 -7.10
C HIS A 41 -2.37 -5.33 -5.78
N GLU A 42 -1.04 -5.45 -5.73
CA GLU A 42 -0.33 -5.83 -4.51
C GLU A 42 -0.51 -4.79 -3.40
N LEU A 43 -0.59 -3.49 -3.72
CA LEU A 43 -0.92 -2.46 -2.73
C LEU A 43 -2.34 -2.64 -2.16
N LEU A 44 -3.31 -3.04 -2.99
CA LEU A 44 -4.67 -3.32 -2.53
C LEU A 44 -4.70 -4.55 -1.61
N GLU A 45 -4.00 -5.62 -1.98
CA GLU A 45 -3.84 -6.81 -1.15
C GLU A 45 -3.15 -6.49 0.18
N ALA A 46 -2.09 -5.68 0.16
CA ALA A 46 -1.39 -5.24 1.35
C ALA A 46 -2.31 -4.43 2.29
N ALA A 47 -3.13 -3.52 1.74
CA ALA A 47 -4.09 -2.76 2.53
C ALA A 47 -5.15 -3.69 3.17
N LEU A 48 -5.66 -4.66 2.42
CA LEU A 48 -6.63 -5.64 2.94
C LEU A 48 -6.02 -6.50 4.05
N GLY A 49 -4.85 -7.10 3.80
CA GLY A 49 -4.13 -7.91 4.76
C GLY A 49 -3.84 -7.13 6.04
N ALA A 50 -3.35 -5.89 5.92
CA ALA A 50 -3.10 -5.01 7.07
C ALA A 50 -4.38 -4.75 7.89
N CYS A 51 -5.49 -4.39 7.24
CA CYS A 51 -6.77 -4.15 7.92
C CYS A 51 -7.28 -5.39 8.66
N THR A 52 -7.16 -6.57 8.04
CA THR A 52 -7.58 -7.84 8.65
C THR A 52 -6.67 -8.20 9.82
N SER A 53 -5.36 -8.15 9.65
CA SER A 53 -4.38 -8.43 10.72
C SER A 53 -4.55 -7.49 11.91
N MET A 54 -4.78 -6.20 11.67
CA MET A 54 -5.10 -5.24 12.75
C MET A 54 -6.36 -5.65 13.50
N THR A 55 -7.41 -6.05 12.79
CA THR A 55 -8.67 -6.48 13.41
C THR A 55 -8.48 -7.73 14.27
N VAL A 56 -7.74 -8.72 13.76
CA VAL A 56 -7.42 -9.95 14.51
C VAL A 56 -6.61 -9.63 15.76
N GLN A 57 -5.59 -8.76 15.63
CA GLN A 57 -4.79 -8.33 16.77
C GLN A 57 -5.62 -7.60 17.83
N MET A 58 -6.48 -6.67 17.41
CA MET A 58 -7.41 -5.97 18.30
C MET A 58 -8.33 -6.95 19.05
N TYR A 59 -8.82 -7.98 18.35
CA TYR A 59 -9.65 -9.01 18.97
C TYR A 59 -8.87 -9.85 19.99
N ALA A 60 -7.68 -10.31 19.63
CA ALA A 60 -6.79 -11.07 20.51
C ALA A 60 -6.45 -10.27 21.78
N THR A 61 -6.05 -9.00 21.63
CA THR A 61 -5.77 -8.10 22.75
C THR A 61 -7.00 -7.92 23.65
N ARG A 62 -8.20 -7.74 23.08
CA ARG A 62 -9.45 -7.64 23.86
C ARG A 62 -9.75 -8.91 24.65
N LYS A 63 -9.32 -10.06 24.17
CA LYS A 63 -9.52 -11.37 24.82
C LYS A 63 -8.36 -11.78 25.72
N GLY A 64 -7.28 -10.98 25.80
CA GLY A 64 -6.08 -11.32 26.56
C GLY A 64 -5.37 -12.55 26.02
N TRP A 65 -5.49 -12.81 24.72
CA TRP A 65 -4.76 -13.88 24.06
C TRP A 65 -3.30 -13.48 23.84
N PRO A 66 -2.34 -14.43 23.98
CA PRO A 66 -0.92 -14.16 23.80
C PRO A 66 -0.58 -13.76 22.36
#